data_AF-A0A2H0AI79-F1
#
_entry.id   AF-A0A2H0AI79-F1
#
_cell.length_a   1.000
_cell.length_b   1.000
_cell.length_c   1.000
_cell.angle_alpha   90.00
_cell.angle_beta   90.00
_cell.angle_gamma   90.00
#
_symmetry.space_group_name_H-M   'P 1'
#
loop_
_entity.id
_entity.type
_entity.pdbx_description
1 polymer ?
#
loop_
_entity_poly.entity_id
_entity_poly.type
_entity_poly.pdbx_seq_one_letter_code
_entity_poly.pdbx_strand_id
1 'polypeptide(L)'
;MTPLAIFKRTPGTNCGQCGRPTCLAFSVAVATTGVDPAQCPYIDLAGLDLATAGQGGADPSRERDLALVAHLQGKIASLDFAAIAGPLGAVWEAGPPDQLTFPYLGQAVRLAKSGILLDGMIPEDPRDAILLYNYVHGGGGRPPDNNWVGMESLPNSISKVRTLATYCEQRLARLFTGRTPAAIMTLAQPLGVRPGTGTATVEMIVPVLPMVPQYVLFWDEEPADGFEARIKVLFDRHVLDFLDIESLLFAAERMAERFERLASACGQNG
;
A
#
# COMPACT_ATOMS: atom_id res chain seq x y z
N MET A 1 14.14 3.05 -26.62
CA MET A 1 15.01 2.11 -27.36
C MET A 1 14.60 0.68 -26.99
N THR A 2 14.62 -0.30 -27.91
CA THR A 2 14.18 -1.68 -27.58
C THR A 2 15.27 -2.46 -26.84
N PRO A 3 14.92 -3.41 -25.94
CA PRO A 3 15.92 -4.25 -25.25
C PRO A 3 16.87 -4.95 -26.21
N LEU A 4 16.40 -5.36 -27.38
CA LEU A 4 17.21 -6.03 -28.39
C LEU A 4 18.25 -5.08 -29.04
N ALA A 5 17.92 -3.81 -29.22
CA ALA A 5 18.85 -2.81 -29.74
C ALA A 5 19.98 -2.50 -28.73
N ILE A 6 19.67 -2.50 -27.43
CA ILE A 6 20.65 -2.34 -26.35
C ILE A 6 21.50 -3.61 -26.21
N PHE A 7 20.89 -4.80 -26.31
CA PHE A 7 21.60 -6.08 -26.21
C PHE A 7 22.70 -6.22 -27.27
N LYS A 8 22.43 -5.79 -28.50
CA LYS A 8 23.43 -5.77 -29.59
C LYS A 8 24.66 -4.90 -29.32
N ARG A 9 24.58 -4.00 -28.32
CA ARG A 9 25.68 -3.12 -27.90
C ARG A 9 26.39 -3.64 -26.65
N THR A 10 25.88 -4.69 -26.03
CA THR A 10 26.55 -5.38 -24.90
C THR A 10 27.59 -6.37 -25.43
N PRO A 11 28.61 -6.73 -24.63
CA PRO A 11 29.62 -7.71 -25.04
C PRO A 11 29.09 -9.15 -25.15
N GLY A 12 27.84 -9.42 -24.71
CA GLY A 12 27.25 -10.76 -24.73
C GLY A 12 27.88 -11.78 -23.77
N THR A 13 28.80 -11.34 -22.89
CA THR A 13 29.58 -12.22 -22.00
C THR A 13 28.83 -12.69 -20.75
N ASN A 14 27.71 -12.04 -20.40
CA ASN A 14 26.95 -12.30 -19.16
C ASN A 14 27.82 -12.25 -17.89
N CYS A 15 28.85 -11.40 -17.85
CA CYS A 15 29.85 -11.38 -16.77
C CYS A 15 29.36 -10.92 -15.39
N GLY A 16 28.14 -10.37 -15.28
CA GLY A 16 27.56 -9.96 -14.01
C GLY A 16 28.09 -8.66 -13.40
N GLN A 17 29.11 -8.03 -13.99
CA GLN A 17 29.78 -6.85 -13.40
C GLN A 17 28.90 -5.58 -13.30
N CYS A 18 27.80 -5.52 -14.05
CA CYS A 18 26.77 -4.48 -13.93
C CYS A 18 25.68 -4.81 -12.89
N GLY A 19 25.86 -5.86 -12.07
CA GLY A 19 24.89 -6.28 -11.05
C GLY A 19 23.67 -7.03 -11.61
N ARG A 20 23.69 -7.43 -12.89
CA ARG A 20 22.60 -8.17 -13.55
C ARG A 20 23.06 -9.56 -14.01
N PRO A 21 22.18 -10.57 -13.94
CA PRO A 21 22.55 -11.97 -14.19
C PRO A 21 22.90 -12.26 -15.65
N THR A 22 22.41 -11.47 -16.59
CA THR A 22 22.71 -11.60 -18.02
C THR A 22 22.77 -10.24 -18.70
N CYS A 23 23.46 -10.16 -19.84
CA CYS A 23 23.47 -8.99 -20.71
C CYS A 23 22.06 -8.66 -21.21
N LEU A 24 21.21 -9.67 -21.46
CA LEU A 24 19.81 -9.46 -21.83
C LEU A 24 19.00 -8.85 -20.68
N ALA A 25 19.17 -9.34 -19.44
CA ALA A 25 18.51 -8.78 -18.27
C ALA A 25 18.95 -7.32 -18.02
N PHE A 26 20.23 -7.01 -18.25
CA PHE A 26 20.73 -5.65 -18.24
C PHE A 26 20.08 -4.79 -19.33
N SER A 27 20.00 -5.27 -20.58
CA SER A 27 19.38 -4.53 -21.68
C SER A 27 17.88 -4.27 -21.50
N VAL A 28 17.15 -5.22 -20.89
CA VAL A 28 15.76 -5.01 -20.49
C VAL A 28 15.69 -3.94 -19.41
N ALA A 29 16.52 -4.02 -18.36
CA ALA A 29 16.53 -3.03 -17.28
C ALA A 29 16.85 -1.61 -17.79
N VAL A 30 17.79 -1.46 -18.72
CA VAL A 30 18.08 -0.17 -19.38
C VAL A 30 16.87 0.32 -20.18
N ALA A 31 16.17 -0.58 -20.89
CA ALA A 31 15.04 -0.22 -21.74
C ALA A 31 13.74 0.09 -20.98
N THR A 32 13.50 -0.57 -19.84
CA THR A 32 12.19 -0.55 -19.15
C THR A 32 12.24 0.08 -17.77
N THR A 33 13.39 0.08 -17.10
CA THR A 33 13.54 0.58 -15.72
C THR A 33 14.44 1.81 -15.61
N GLY A 34 14.98 2.30 -16.74
CA GLY A 34 15.83 3.51 -16.76
C GLY A 34 17.21 3.31 -16.13
N VAL A 35 17.70 2.06 -16.03
CA VAL A 35 19.08 1.80 -15.60
C VAL A 35 20.05 2.50 -16.54
N ASP A 36 21.02 3.22 -15.97
CA ASP A 36 22.05 3.90 -16.75
C ASP A 36 22.87 2.88 -17.57
N PRO A 37 22.91 3.00 -18.91
CA PRO A 37 23.74 2.17 -19.78
C PRO A 37 25.21 2.13 -19.33
N ALA A 38 25.74 3.20 -18.72
CA ALA A 38 27.13 3.29 -18.28
C ALA A 38 27.49 2.31 -17.13
N GLN A 39 26.50 1.66 -16.49
CA GLN A 39 26.76 0.62 -15.48
C GLN A 39 27.39 -0.64 -16.05
N CYS A 40 27.31 -0.87 -17.38
CA CYS A 40 28.06 -1.93 -18.02
C CYS A 40 29.42 -1.37 -18.47
N PRO A 41 30.55 -1.83 -17.90
CA PRO A 41 31.88 -1.27 -18.22
C PRO A 41 32.35 -1.58 -19.64
N TYR A 42 31.60 -2.39 -20.40
CA TYR A 42 31.97 -2.90 -21.71
C TYR A 42 30.91 -2.63 -22.79
N ILE A 43 29.86 -1.86 -22.49
CA ILE A 43 28.85 -1.54 -23.49
C ILE A 43 29.38 -0.53 -24.50
N ASP A 44 29.04 -0.70 -25.77
CA ASP A 44 29.30 0.30 -26.79
C ASP A 44 28.29 1.46 -26.67
N LEU A 45 28.74 2.56 -26.07
CA LEU A 45 27.97 3.80 -25.89
C LEU A 45 27.89 4.66 -27.17
N ALA A 46 28.60 4.33 -28.25
CA ALA A 46 28.63 5.16 -29.44
C ALA A 46 27.23 5.29 -30.09
N GLY A 47 26.68 6.50 -30.14
CA GLY A 47 25.33 6.75 -30.67
C GLY A 47 24.20 6.19 -29.79
N LEU A 48 24.44 5.91 -28.51
CA LEU A 48 23.40 5.85 -27.49
C LEU A 48 23.11 7.30 -27.08
N ASP A 49 21.88 7.75 -27.28
CA ASP A 49 21.46 9.10 -26.91
C ASP A 49 21.30 9.20 -25.39
N LEU A 50 22.42 9.36 -24.69
CA LEU A 50 22.52 9.43 -23.21
C LEU A 50 21.78 10.65 -22.63
N ALA A 51 21.35 11.60 -23.46
CA ALA A 51 20.61 12.79 -23.07
C ALA A 51 19.13 12.52 -22.69
N THR A 52 18.63 11.30 -22.88
CA THR A 52 17.25 10.92 -22.53
C THR A 52 17.14 9.96 -21.34
N ALA A 53 18.27 9.52 -20.76
CA ALA A 53 18.28 8.57 -19.64
C ALA A 53 18.10 9.23 -18.25
N GLY A 54 18.00 10.55 -18.19
CA GLY A 54 17.93 11.27 -16.92
C GLY A 54 17.20 12.60 -17.03
N GLN A 55 15.92 12.58 -17.41
CA GLN A 55 14.87 13.55 -17.04
C GLN A 55 13.59 13.28 -17.87
N GLY A 56 12.47 12.94 -17.19
CA GLY A 56 11.13 13.26 -17.70
C GLY A 56 10.29 12.18 -18.41
N GLY A 57 10.60 10.89 -18.31
CA GLY A 57 9.67 9.83 -18.76
C GLY A 57 8.68 9.48 -17.65
N ALA A 58 7.38 9.61 -17.90
CA ALA A 58 6.35 9.13 -16.97
C ALA A 58 6.60 7.65 -16.63
N ASP A 59 6.64 7.31 -15.35
CA ASP A 59 6.69 5.91 -14.90
C ASP A 59 5.45 5.18 -15.46
N PRO A 60 5.61 4.16 -16.33
CA PRO A 60 4.48 3.43 -16.90
C PRO A 60 3.56 2.80 -15.85
N SER A 61 4.06 2.54 -14.64
CA SER A 61 3.21 2.12 -13.51
C SER A 61 2.33 3.27 -13.04
N ARG A 62 2.92 4.44 -12.78
CA ARG A 62 2.19 5.64 -12.36
C ARG A 62 1.15 6.09 -13.38
N GLU A 63 1.44 6.01 -14.68
CA GLU A 63 0.47 6.33 -15.74
C GLU A 63 -0.73 5.39 -15.71
N ARG A 64 -0.50 4.08 -15.56
CA ARG A 64 -1.59 3.09 -15.40
C ARG A 64 -2.42 3.35 -14.15
N ASP A 65 -1.77 3.67 -13.03
CA ASP A 65 -2.46 3.95 -11.78
C ASP A 65 -3.34 5.21 -11.91
N LEU A 66 -2.83 6.28 -12.54
CA LEU A 66 -3.60 7.49 -12.81
C LEU A 66 -4.79 7.23 -13.75
N ALA A 67 -4.62 6.39 -14.77
CA ALA A 67 -5.72 5.99 -15.64
C ALA A 67 -6.81 5.20 -14.86
N LEU A 68 -6.39 4.32 -13.94
CA LEU A 68 -7.30 3.60 -13.06
C LEU A 68 -8.04 4.54 -12.09
N VAL A 69 -7.34 5.53 -11.53
CA VAL A 69 -7.95 6.58 -10.70
C VAL A 69 -9.07 7.29 -11.46
N ALA A 70 -8.80 7.74 -12.70
CA ALA A 70 -9.80 8.40 -13.53
C ALA A 70 -11.01 7.50 -13.83
N HIS A 71 -10.77 6.21 -14.10
CA HIS A 71 -11.83 5.23 -14.30
C HIS A 71 -12.72 5.04 -13.05
N LEU A 72 -12.10 4.89 -11.87
CA LEU A 72 -12.81 4.70 -10.61
C LEU A 72 -13.56 5.97 -10.17
N GLN A 73 -12.99 7.15 -10.41
CA GLN A 73 -13.69 8.42 -10.22
C GLN A 73 -14.97 8.49 -11.07
N GLY A 74 -14.94 7.99 -12.30
CA GLY A 74 -16.13 7.86 -13.14
C GLY A 74 -17.21 6.94 -12.55
N LYS A 75 -16.81 5.84 -11.88
CA LYS A 75 -17.76 4.89 -11.27
C LYS A 75 -18.54 5.48 -10.09
N ILE A 76 -17.97 6.45 -9.39
CA ILE A 76 -18.65 7.08 -8.25
C ILE A 76 -19.52 8.27 -8.65
N ALA A 77 -19.43 8.75 -9.90
CA ALA A 77 -20.06 10.00 -10.32
C ALA A 77 -21.59 10.00 -10.16
N SER A 78 -22.24 8.86 -10.38
CA SER A 78 -23.69 8.68 -10.25
C SER A 78 -24.16 8.29 -8.85
N LEU A 79 -23.24 8.05 -7.90
CA LEU A 79 -23.63 7.65 -6.54
C LEU A 79 -24.30 8.81 -5.80
N ASP A 80 -25.26 8.44 -4.95
CA ASP A 80 -25.91 9.33 -4.00
C ASP A 80 -25.14 9.30 -2.68
N PHE A 81 -24.34 10.33 -2.43
CA PHE A 81 -23.50 10.44 -1.24
C PHE A 81 -24.31 10.51 0.05
N ALA A 82 -25.52 11.08 0.01
CA ALA A 82 -26.41 11.10 1.17
C ALA A 82 -26.82 9.69 1.57
N ALA A 83 -27.13 8.85 0.58
CA ALA A 83 -27.59 7.48 0.81
C ALA A 83 -26.46 6.54 1.30
N ILE A 84 -25.24 6.69 0.78
CA ILE A 84 -24.12 5.77 1.08
C ILE A 84 -23.25 6.20 2.27
N ALA A 85 -23.35 7.44 2.74
CA ALA A 85 -22.52 7.95 3.84
C ALA A 85 -22.62 7.09 5.11
N GLY A 86 -23.83 6.85 5.59
CA GLY A 86 -24.08 6.04 6.79
C GLY A 86 -23.49 4.64 6.70
N PRO A 87 -23.83 3.84 5.66
CA PRO A 87 -23.24 2.52 5.43
C PRO A 87 -21.71 2.51 5.35
N LEU A 88 -21.09 3.57 4.82
CA LEU A 88 -19.63 3.72 4.75
C LEU A 88 -19.00 4.22 6.06
N GLY A 89 -19.78 4.54 7.09
CA GLY A 89 -19.26 5.22 8.28
C GLY A 89 -18.66 6.60 7.96
N ALA A 90 -19.12 7.23 6.89
CA ALA A 90 -18.73 8.56 6.47
C ALA A 90 -19.80 9.59 6.87
N VAL A 91 -19.40 10.85 6.90
CA VAL A 91 -20.31 11.99 7.03
C VAL A 91 -20.51 12.58 5.64
N TRP A 92 -21.77 12.77 5.25
CA TRP A 92 -22.12 13.51 4.05
C TRP A 92 -22.20 14.99 4.34
N GLU A 93 -21.52 15.80 3.55
CA GLU A 93 -21.59 17.25 3.59
C GLU A 93 -22.30 17.76 2.34
N ALA A 94 -23.56 18.17 2.52
CA ALA A 94 -24.37 18.74 1.46
C ALA A 94 -23.88 20.14 1.07
N GLY A 95 -23.58 20.36 -0.20
CA GLY A 95 -23.15 21.65 -0.74
C GLY A 95 -22.32 21.48 -2.01
N PRO A 96 -21.84 22.57 -2.64
CA PRO A 96 -20.82 22.49 -3.68
C PRO A 96 -19.40 22.65 -3.06
N PRO A 97 -18.50 21.66 -3.17
CA PRO A 97 -18.73 20.34 -3.77
C PRO A 97 -19.48 19.39 -2.83
N ASP A 98 -20.27 18.51 -3.44
CA ASP A 98 -20.97 17.42 -2.76
C ASP A 98 -19.92 16.37 -2.37
N GLN A 99 -19.76 16.10 -1.07
CA GLN A 99 -18.60 15.36 -0.57
C GLN A 99 -18.89 14.45 0.62
N LEU A 100 -18.06 13.42 0.74
CA LEU A 100 -17.97 12.52 1.89
C LEU A 100 -16.72 12.84 2.70
N THR A 101 -16.85 12.84 4.02
CA THR A 101 -15.73 12.98 4.95
C THR A 101 -15.64 11.78 5.87
N PHE A 102 -14.42 11.24 6.01
CA PHE A 102 -14.15 10.06 6.84
C PHE A 102 -12.65 9.91 7.14
N PRO A 103 -12.24 9.20 8.20
CA PRO A 103 -10.84 8.89 8.46
C PRO A 103 -10.30 7.77 7.55
N TYR A 104 -9.02 7.86 7.20
CA TYR A 104 -8.25 6.82 6.55
C TYR A 104 -6.84 6.80 7.14
N LEU A 105 -6.47 5.72 7.85
CA LEU A 105 -5.14 5.56 8.48
C LEU A 105 -4.68 6.80 9.29
N GLY A 106 -5.58 7.36 10.08
CA GLY A 106 -5.34 8.55 10.91
C GLY A 106 -5.37 9.88 10.16
N GLN A 107 -5.71 9.89 8.87
CA GLN A 107 -5.80 11.08 8.03
C GLN A 107 -7.25 11.43 7.72
N ALA A 108 -7.57 12.72 7.64
CA ALA A 108 -8.91 13.19 7.28
C ALA A 108 -9.09 13.15 5.76
N VAL A 109 -10.01 12.31 5.27
CA VAL A 109 -10.41 12.27 3.87
C VAL A 109 -11.53 13.26 3.62
N ARG A 110 -11.41 14.04 2.56
CA ARG A 110 -12.53 14.72 1.88
C ARG A 110 -12.59 14.21 0.45
N LEU A 111 -13.65 13.50 0.11
CA LEU A 111 -13.85 12.89 -1.19
C LEU A 111 -15.08 13.51 -1.85
N ALA A 112 -14.83 14.27 -2.91
CA ALA A 112 -15.86 14.78 -3.80
C ALA A 112 -15.83 14.00 -5.12
N LYS A 113 -16.87 14.15 -5.93
CA LYS A 113 -16.90 13.56 -7.29
C LYS A 113 -15.76 14.09 -8.18
N SER A 114 -15.24 15.28 -7.89
CA SER A 114 -14.15 15.93 -8.62
C SER A 114 -12.75 15.54 -8.13
N GLY A 115 -12.61 14.89 -6.97
CA GLY A 115 -11.30 14.51 -6.45
C GLY A 115 -11.28 14.20 -4.95
N ILE A 116 -10.09 13.85 -4.49
CA ILE A 116 -9.82 13.45 -3.10
C ILE A 116 -8.79 14.41 -2.50
N LEU A 117 -9.00 14.78 -1.24
CA LEU A 117 -8.01 15.41 -0.38
C LEU A 117 -7.77 14.55 0.86
N LEU A 118 -6.51 14.30 1.18
CA LEU A 118 -6.02 13.72 2.44
C LEU A 118 -5.35 14.81 3.26
N ASP A 119 -5.90 15.09 4.45
CA ASP A 119 -5.47 16.21 5.32
C ASP A 119 -5.40 17.56 4.56
N GLY A 120 -6.28 17.72 3.56
CA GLY A 120 -6.35 18.91 2.70
C GLY A 120 -5.40 18.93 1.51
N MET A 121 -4.59 17.89 1.30
CA MET A 121 -3.66 17.77 0.17
C MET A 121 -4.11 16.68 -0.81
N ILE A 122 -3.76 16.83 -2.08
CA ILE A 122 -3.97 15.76 -3.08
C ILE A 122 -3.07 14.57 -2.70
N PRO A 123 -3.56 13.32 -2.73
CA PRO A 123 -2.73 12.15 -2.48
C PRO A 123 -1.51 12.09 -3.41
N GLU A 124 -0.31 11.98 -2.83
CA GLU A 124 0.94 11.89 -3.60
C GLU A 124 1.05 10.57 -4.37
N ASP A 125 0.59 9.49 -3.73
CA ASP A 125 0.56 8.14 -4.25
C ASP A 125 -0.86 7.82 -4.77
N PRO A 126 -1.05 7.61 -6.10
CA PRO A 126 -2.35 7.31 -6.70
C PRO A 126 -3.05 6.10 -6.07
N ARG A 127 -2.27 5.22 -5.46
CA ARG A 127 -2.70 4.04 -4.71
C ARG A 127 -3.69 4.38 -3.59
N ASP A 128 -3.52 5.50 -2.90
CA ASP A 128 -4.52 5.94 -1.92
C ASP A 128 -5.85 6.28 -2.59
N ALA A 129 -5.81 7.01 -3.71
CA ALA A 129 -7.03 7.38 -4.43
C ALA A 129 -7.77 6.15 -4.97
N ILE A 130 -7.05 5.16 -5.49
CA ILE A 130 -7.62 3.88 -5.96
C ILE A 130 -8.39 3.19 -4.82
N LEU A 131 -7.75 3.03 -3.65
CA LEU A 131 -8.38 2.37 -2.51
C LEU A 131 -9.62 3.13 -2.02
N LEU A 132 -9.53 4.46 -1.91
CA LEU A 132 -10.63 5.30 -1.42
C LEU A 132 -11.82 5.32 -2.39
N TYR A 133 -11.57 5.36 -3.70
CA TYR A 133 -12.65 5.22 -4.68
C TYR A 133 -13.27 3.83 -4.67
N ASN A 134 -12.49 2.75 -4.51
CA ASN A 134 -13.03 1.41 -4.37
C ASN A 134 -13.92 1.29 -3.12
N TYR A 135 -13.50 1.87 -1.99
CA TYR A 135 -14.29 1.91 -0.77
C TYR A 135 -15.64 2.61 -0.98
N VAL A 136 -15.63 3.82 -1.55
CA VAL A 136 -16.87 4.57 -1.84
C VAL A 136 -17.73 3.86 -2.87
N HIS A 137 -17.13 3.25 -3.90
CA HIS A 137 -17.86 2.49 -4.91
C HIS A 137 -18.53 1.24 -4.34
N GLY A 138 -17.95 0.63 -3.31
CA GLY A 138 -18.57 -0.48 -2.57
C GLY A 138 -19.90 -0.09 -1.93
N GLY A 139 -20.15 1.20 -1.68
CA GLY A 139 -21.44 1.72 -1.18
C GLY A 139 -21.73 1.40 0.28
N GLY A 140 -20.83 0.66 0.94
CA GLY A 140 -20.95 0.25 2.32
C GLY A 140 -21.72 -1.06 2.50
N GLY A 141 -21.74 -1.53 3.73
CA GLY A 141 -22.22 -2.87 4.06
C GLY A 141 -22.64 -3.00 5.50
N ARG A 142 -22.67 -4.24 5.99
CA ARG A 142 -22.97 -4.49 7.40
C ARG A 142 -21.84 -3.93 8.27
N PRO A 143 -22.14 -3.17 9.35
CA PRO A 143 -21.10 -2.72 10.28
C PRO A 143 -20.27 -3.89 10.83
N PRO A 144 -18.95 -3.70 11.04
CA PRO A 144 -18.09 -4.74 11.59
C PRO A 144 -18.57 -5.16 12.99
N ASP A 145 -18.65 -6.46 13.22
CA ASP A 145 -19.04 -7.04 14.52
C ASP A 145 -17.84 -7.52 15.33
N ASN A 146 -16.62 -7.26 14.84
CA ASN A 146 -15.33 -7.64 15.44
C ASN A 146 -15.18 -9.16 15.59
N ASN A 147 -15.81 -9.94 14.71
CA ASN A 147 -15.53 -11.35 14.57
C ASN A 147 -14.37 -11.52 13.58
N TRP A 148 -13.17 -11.70 14.14
CA TRP A 148 -11.91 -11.64 13.41
C TRP A 148 -11.54 -12.97 12.74
N VAL A 149 -11.20 -12.89 11.46
CA VAL A 149 -10.74 -14.03 10.65
C VAL A 149 -9.42 -13.72 9.96
N GLY A 150 -8.59 -14.74 9.76
CA GLY A 150 -7.39 -14.61 8.92
C GLY A 150 -7.75 -14.54 7.43
N MET A 151 -6.84 -13.98 6.62
CA MET A 151 -7.00 -13.94 5.16
C MET A 151 -7.38 -15.30 4.58
N GLU A 152 -6.76 -16.38 5.06
CA GLU A 152 -6.99 -17.77 4.66
C GLU A 152 -8.44 -18.27 4.83
N SER A 153 -9.25 -17.59 5.66
CA SER A 153 -10.65 -17.93 5.90
C SER A 153 -11.62 -17.17 4.98
N LEU A 154 -11.14 -16.16 4.25
CA LEU A 154 -11.94 -15.43 3.27
C LEU A 154 -12.08 -16.24 1.96
N PRO A 155 -13.21 -16.12 1.24
CA PRO A 155 -13.39 -16.82 -0.02
C PRO A 155 -12.36 -16.34 -1.07
N ASN A 156 -11.82 -17.28 -1.85
CA ASN A 156 -10.90 -17.02 -2.97
C ASN A 156 -9.60 -16.27 -2.59
N SER A 157 -9.14 -16.37 -1.34
CA SER A 157 -8.02 -15.59 -0.81
C SER A 157 -6.70 -16.35 -0.63
N ILE A 158 -6.69 -17.68 -0.80
CA ILE A 158 -5.54 -18.53 -0.46
C ILE A 158 -4.25 -18.06 -1.17
N SER A 159 -4.36 -17.67 -2.45
CA SER A 159 -3.22 -17.16 -3.23
C SER A 159 -2.69 -15.81 -2.74
N LYS A 160 -3.45 -15.09 -1.90
CA LYS A 160 -3.13 -13.76 -1.35
C LYS A 160 -2.57 -13.81 0.06
N VAL A 161 -2.67 -14.94 0.76
CA VAL A 161 -2.09 -15.12 2.10
C VAL A 161 -0.58 -14.84 2.09
N ARG A 162 0.16 -15.40 1.11
CA ARG A 162 1.60 -15.15 1.00
C ARG A 162 1.91 -13.69 0.66
N THR A 163 1.08 -13.06 -0.17
CA THR A 163 1.24 -11.65 -0.52
C THR A 163 1.04 -10.76 0.71
N LEU A 164 -0.01 -11.00 1.49
CA LEU A 164 -0.25 -10.30 2.75
C LEU A 164 0.95 -10.46 3.70
N ALA A 165 1.45 -11.69 3.84
CA ALA A 165 2.60 -11.98 4.69
C ALA A 165 3.82 -11.16 4.26
N THR A 166 4.15 -11.13 2.98
CA THR A 166 5.34 -10.42 2.47
C THR A 166 5.22 -8.90 2.54
N TYR A 167 4.08 -8.35 2.09
CA TYR A 167 3.93 -6.91 1.89
C TYR A 167 3.34 -6.17 3.10
N CYS A 168 2.79 -6.89 4.08
CA CYS A 168 2.28 -6.31 5.33
C CYS A 168 2.92 -6.95 6.56
N GLU A 169 2.67 -8.24 6.83
CA GLU A 169 3.00 -8.85 8.13
C GLU A 169 4.51 -8.84 8.42
N GLN A 170 5.33 -9.26 7.46
CA GLN A 170 6.79 -9.29 7.62
C GLN A 170 7.40 -7.88 7.71
N ARG A 171 6.79 -6.89 7.05
CA ARG A 171 7.24 -5.48 7.15
C ARG A 171 6.98 -4.95 8.55
N LEU A 172 5.76 -5.14 9.06
CA LEU A 172 5.40 -4.75 10.41
C LEU A 172 6.20 -5.50 11.46
N ALA A 173 6.44 -6.81 11.28
CA ALA A 173 7.25 -7.59 12.21
C ALA A 173 8.66 -6.99 12.34
N ARG A 174 9.35 -6.76 11.22
CA ARG A 174 10.66 -6.09 11.20
C ARG A 174 10.64 -4.69 11.81
N LEU A 175 9.55 -3.95 11.59
CA LEU A 175 9.38 -2.62 12.16
C LEU A 175 9.16 -2.68 13.68
N PHE A 176 8.55 -3.72 14.22
CA PHE A 176 8.22 -3.81 15.65
C PHE A 176 9.32 -4.49 16.46
N THR A 177 10.07 -5.42 15.87
CA THR A 177 11.20 -6.09 16.52
C THR A 177 12.17 -5.08 17.15
N GLY A 178 12.54 -5.35 18.40
CA GLY A 178 13.44 -4.51 19.19
C GLY A 178 12.81 -3.24 19.78
N ARG A 179 11.51 -3.00 19.57
CA ARG A 179 10.77 -1.89 20.22
C ARG A 179 9.97 -2.42 21.39
N THR A 180 9.90 -1.64 22.47
CA THR A 180 9.04 -2.00 23.60
C THR A 180 7.56 -1.92 23.21
N PRO A 181 6.67 -2.68 23.87
CA PRO A 181 5.22 -2.58 23.65
C PRO A 181 4.68 -1.15 23.72
N ALA A 182 5.17 -0.36 24.69
CA ALA A 182 4.78 1.04 24.83
C ALA A 182 5.24 1.89 23.63
N ALA A 183 6.45 1.69 23.12
CA ALA A 183 6.94 2.42 21.94
C ALA A 183 6.12 2.08 20.67
N ILE A 184 5.74 0.81 20.51
CA ILE A 184 4.88 0.37 19.40
C ILE A 184 3.49 1.05 19.50
N MET A 185 2.88 1.08 20.68
CA MET A 185 1.58 1.75 20.88
C MET A 185 1.65 3.26 20.67
N THR A 186 2.73 3.92 21.10
CA THR A 186 2.97 5.34 20.82
C THR A 186 3.10 5.61 19.33
N LEU A 187 3.83 4.76 18.60
CA LEU A 187 3.93 4.84 17.13
C LEU A 187 2.56 4.70 16.45
N ALA A 188 1.69 3.85 17.00
CA ALA A 188 0.37 3.58 16.46
C ALA A 188 -0.68 4.66 16.80
N GLN A 189 -0.45 5.47 17.84
CA GLN A 189 -1.41 6.45 18.34
C GLN A 189 -2.01 7.38 17.26
N PRO A 190 -1.21 7.95 16.31
CA PRO A 190 -1.76 8.81 15.26
C PRO A 190 -2.76 8.12 14.33
N LEU A 191 -2.78 6.78 14.29
CA LEU A 191 -3.73 6.02 13.48
C LEU A 191 -5.10 5.85 14.16
N GLY A 192 -5.26 6.31 15.41
CA GLY A 192 -6.50 6.14 16.16
C GLY A 192 -6.77 4.70 16.60
N VAL A 193 -5.70 3.92 16.84
CA VAL A 193 -5.82 2.51 17.23
C VAL A 193 -6.57 2.32 18.54
N ARG A 194 -7.24 1.17 18.67
CA ARG A 194 -7.78 0.70 19.95
C ARG A 194 -7.02 -0.55 20.41
N PRO A 195 -6.83 -0.77 21.72
CA PRO A 195 -6.21 -2.00 22.21
C PRO A 195 -7.08 -3.22 21.89
N GLY A 196 -6.44 -4.35 21.62
CA GLY A 196 -7.09 -5.66 21.59
C GLY A 196 -7.32 -6.25 22.99
N THR A 197 -7.86 -7.48 23.06
CA THR A 197 -8.19 -8.18 24.31
C THR A 197 -7.67 -9.63 24.38
N GLY A 198 -6.71 -9.98 23.54
CA GLY A 198 -6.06 -11.29 23.46
C GLY A 198 -4.84 -11.42 24.39
N THR A 199 -3.85 -12.18 23.91
CA THR A 199 -2.65 -12.53 24.68
C THR A 199 -1.35 -12.30 23.90
N ALA A 200 -1.40 -11.50 22.82
CA ALA A 200 -0.19 -11.18 22.06
C ALA A 200 0.68 -10.16 22.83
N THR A 201 1.96 -10.06 22.49
CA THR A 201 2.88 -9.08 23.11
C THR A 201 2.38 -7.64 22.91
N VAL A 202 1.92 -7.35 21.70
CA VAL A 202 1.15 -6.14 21.38
C VAL A 202 -0.02 -6.53 20.51
N GLU A 203 -1.15 -5.90 20.75
CA GLU A 203 -2.35 -6.11 19.96
C GLU A 203 -3.16 -4.84 19.82
N MET A 204 -3.59 -4.56 18.59
CA MET A 204 -4.27 -3.33 18.28
C MET A 204 -5.23 -3.48 17.11
N ILE A 205 -6.37 -2.85 17.22
CA ILE A 205 -7.34 -2.71 16.14
C ILE A 205 -7.07 -1.36 15.48
N VAL A 206 -6.58 -1.41 14.24
CA VAL A 206 -6.25 -0.25 13.42
C VAL A 206 -7.48 0.09 12.56
N PRO A 207 -8.10 1.27 12.72
CA PRO A 207 -9.20 1.70 11.88
C PRO A 207 -8.66 2.17 10.52
N VAL A 208 -8.36 1.23 9.61
CA VAL A 208 -7.82 1.55 8.28
C VAL A 208 -8.81 2.45 7.51
N LEU A 209 -10.08 2.06 7.50
CA LEU A 209 -11.24 2.86 7.08
C LEU A 209 -12.34 2.68 8.14
N PRO A 210 -13.40 3.52 8.16
CA PRO A 210 -14.41 3.52 9.24
C PRO A 210 -15.05 2.15 9.48
N MET A 211 -15.35 1.42 8.41
CA MET A 211 -15.99 0.10 8.46
C MET A 211 -15.05 -1.05 8.05
N VAL A 212 -13.76 -0.78 7.88
CA VAL A 212 -12.73 -1.79 7.57
C VAL A 212 -11.60 -1.72 8.59
N PRO A 213 -11.85 -2.12 9.85
CA PRO A 213 -10.78 -2.26 10.82
C PRO A 213 -9.92 -3.48 10.52
N GLN A 214 -8.63 -3.40 10.85
CA GLN A 214 -7.69 -4.52 10.80
C GLN A 214 -7.12 -4.77 12.19
N TYR A 215 -7.16 -6.02 12.63
CA TYR A 215 -6.64 -6.41 13.94
C TYR A 215 -5.23 -6.98 13.78
N VAL A 216 -4.26 -6.24 14.32
CA VAL A 216 -2.84 -6.57 14.25
C VAL A 216 -2.42 -7.23 15.57
N LEU A 217 -1.90 -8.45 15.46
CA LEU A 217 -1.36 -9.23 16.57
C LEU A 217 0.15 -9.35 16.39
N PHE A 218 0.91 -8.88 17.37
CA PHE A 218 2.37 -8.96 17.40
C PHE A 218 2.83 -9.87 18.53
N TRP A 219 3.62 -10.88 18.18
CA TRP A 219 4.41 -11.66 19.13
C TRP A 219 5.87 -11.29 18.93
N ASP A 220 6.53 -10.87 20.00
CA ASP A 220 7.95 -10.54 19.94
C ASP A 220 8.80 -11.82 19.82
N GLU A 221 10.07 -11.64 19.49
CA GLU A 221 10.99 -12.77 19.42
C GLU A 221 11.28 -13.37 20.81
N GLU A 222 11.44 -14.69 20.86
CA GLU A 222 11.93 -15.42 22.03
C GLU A 222 13.21 -16.19 21.61
N PRO A 223 14.39 -15.53 21.63
CA PRO A 223 15.62 -16.12 21.12
C PRO A 223 16.05 -17.40 21.87
N ALA A 224 15.67 -17.52 23.15
CA ALA A 224 15.95 -18.70 23.96
C ALA A 224 15.25 -19.95 23.44
N ASP A 225 14.06 -19.78 22.86
CA ASP A 225 13.21 -20.86 22.35
C ASP A 225 13.21 -20.92 20.80
N GLY A 226 13.97 -20.04 20.15
CA GLY A 226 14.13 -19.99 18.70
C GLY A 226 12.91 -19.44 17.95
N PHE A 227 12.04 -18.68 18.63
CA PHE A 227 10.89 -18.05 17.99
C PHE A 227 11.25 -16.67 17.43
N GLU A 228 11.04 -16.49 16.13
CA GLU A 228 11.17 -15.19 15.47
C GLU A 228 9.94 -14.32 15.74
N ALA A 229 10.15 -13.00 15.80
CA ALA A 229 9.07 -12.04 15.92
C ALA A 229 8.07 -12.17 14.75
N ARG A 230 6.77 -12.14 15.06
CA ARG A 230 5.70 -12.40 14.11
C ARG A 230 4.56 -11.40 14.24
N ILE A 231 4.04 -11.00 13.09
CA ILE A 231 2.75 -10.32 12.96
C ILE A 231 1.72 -11.27 12.34
N LYS A 232 0.48 -11.18 12.79
CA LYS A 232 -0.70 -11.66 12.08
C LYS A 232 -1.67 -10.49 11.90
N VAL A 233 -2.18 -10.31 10.69
CA VAL A 233 -3.27 -9.38 10.42
C VAL A 233 -4.57 -10.16 10.25
N LEU A 234 -5.59 -9.77 11.01
CA LEU A 234 -6.93 -10.31 10.95
C LEU A 234 -7.92 -9.25 10.46
N PHE A 235 -9.01 -9.72 9.86
CA PHE A 235 -10.05 -8.89 9.25
C PHE A 235 -11.40 -9.23 9.86
N ASP A 236 -12.34 -8.29 9.86
CA ASP A 236 -13.72 -8.61 10.20
C ASP A 236 -14.30 -9.61 9.18
N ARG A 237 -15.08 -10.59 9.66
CA ARG A 237 -15.71 -11.61 8.80
C ARG A 237 -16.56 -11.05 7.66
N HIS A 238 -17.06 -9.82 7.79
CA HIS A 238 -17.92 -9.15 6.82
C HIS A 238 -17.18 -8.08 5.99
N VAL A 239 -15.84 -8.06 6.06
CA VAL A 239 -15.02 -7.05 5.38
C VAL A 239 -15.23 -6.97 3.86
N LEU A 240 -15.66 -8.09 3.24
CA LEU A 240 -15.92 -8.15 1.80
C LEU A 240 -17.19 -7.43 1.35
N ASP A 241 -18.03 -7.00 2.30
CA ASP A 241 -19.13 -6.09 1.99
C ASP A 241 -18.62 -4.68 1.61
N PHE A 242 -17.36 -4.37 1.91
CA PHE A 242 -16.75 -3.05 1.68
C PHE A 242 -15.64 -3.07 0.64
N LEU A 243 -14.75 -4.06 0.69
CA LEU A 243 -13.59 -4.16 -0.18
C LEU A 243 -13.46 -5.58 -0.74
N ASP A 244 -13.16 -5.69 -2.03
CA ASP A 244 -12.74 -6.96 -2.59
C ASP A 244 -11.37 -7.41 -2.03
N ILE A 245 -11.00 -8.66 -2.29
CA ILE A 245 -9.78 -9.27 -1.75
C ILE A 245 -8.51 -8.48 -2.14
N GLU A 246 -8.45 -7.95 -3.37
CA GLU A 246 -7.29 -7.18 -3.83
C GLU A 246 -7.19 -5.84 -3.11
N SER A 247 -8.31 -5.12 -2.99
CA SER A 247 -8.36 -3.84 -2.27
C SER A 247 -8.12 -4.03 -0.78
N LEU A 248 -8.53 -5.16 -0.19
CA LEU A 248 -8.28 -5.49 1.21
C LEU A 248 -6.79 -5.76 1.48
N LEU A 249 -6.16 -6.58 0.63
CA LEU A 249 -4.71 -6.80 0.68
C LEU A 249 -3.95 -5.47 0.57
N PHE A 250 -4.41 -4.62 -0.34
CA PHE A 250 -3.84 -3.32 -0.56
C PHE A 250 -4.01 -2.37 0.63
N ALA A 251 -5.18 -2.38 1.27
CA ALA A 251 -5.41 -1.63 2.50
C ALA A 251 -4.44 -2.04 3.61
N ALA A 252 -4.15 -3.34 3.74
CA ALA A 252 -3.15 -3.85 4.68
C ALA A 252 -1.72 -3.42 4.32
N GLU A 253 -1.36 -3.39 3.03
CA GLU A 253 -0.08 -2.85 2.57
C GLU A 253 0.06 -1.35 2.90
N ARG A 254 -0.97 -0.54 2.59
CA ARG A 254 -0.99 0.89 2.92
C ARG A 254 -0.90 1.15 4.42
N MET A 255 -1.51 0.29 5.24
CA MET A 255 -1.36 0.33 6.69
C MET A 255 0.11 0.13 7.10
N ALA A 256 0.79 -0.90 6.56
CA ALA A 256 2.20 -1.15 6.86
C ALA A 256 3.11 0.02 6.43
N GLU A 257 2.92 0.55 5.21
CA GLU A 257 3.66 1.72 4.72
C GLU A 257 3.41 2.97 5.58
N ARG A 258 2.19 3.14 6.10
CA ARG A 258 1.87 4.25 7.02
C ARG A 258 2.63 4.12 8.34
N PHE A 259 2.70 2.93 8.93
CA PHE A 259 3.51 2.67 10.11
C PHE A 259 5.00 3.00 9.87
N GLU A 260 5.55 2.57 8.73
CA GLU A 260 6.94 2.88 8.35
C GLU A 260 7.17 4.40 8.24
N ARG A 261 6.26 5.13 7.57
CA ARG A 261 6.33 6.59 7.47
C ARG A 261 6.29 7.29 8.84
N LEU A 262 5.40 6.85 9.73
CA LEU A 262 5.32 7.41 11.09
C LEU A 262 6.62 7.14 11.87
N ALA A 263 7.20 5.94 11.73
CA ALA A 263 8.45 5.60 12.40
C ALA A 263 9.63 6.44 11.89
N SER A 264 9.70 6.67 10.57
CA SER A 264 10.71 7.56 9.98
C SER A 264 10.56 9.01 10.46
N ALA A 265 9.33 9.51 10.61
CA ALA A 265 9.07 10.85 11.12
C ALA A 265 9.47 11.02 12.60
N CYS A 266 9.24 9.99 13.44
CA CYS A 266 9.69 10.00 14.83
C CYS A 266 11.22 9.99 14.97
N GLY A 267 11.93 9.29 14.07
CA GLY A 267 13.40 9.19 14.11
C GLY A 267 14.15 10.45 13.65
N GLN A 268 13.48 11.40 12.98
CA GLN A 268 14.09 12.67 12.55
C GLN A 268 13.98 13.79 13.60
N ASN A 269 13.19 13.58 14.65
CA ASN A 269 12.97 14.55 15.74
C ASN A 269 13.74 14.20 17.02
N GLY A 270 14.73 13.32 16.95
CA GLY A 270 15.56 12.84 18.07
C GLY A 270 17.01 13.31 17.99
#